data_AF-A0A830BLX2-F1
#
_entry.id   AF-A0A830BLX2-F1
#
_cell.length_a   1.000
_cell.length_b   1.000
_cell.length_c   1.000
_cell.angle_alpha   90.00
_cell.angle_beta   90.00
_cell.angle_gamma   90.00
#
_symmetry.space_group_name_H-M   'P 1'
#
loop_
_entity.id
_entity.type
_entity.pdbx_description
1 polymer ?
#
loop_
_entity_poly.entity_id
_entity_poly.type
_entity_poly.pdbx_seq_one_letter_code
_entity_poly.pdbx_strand_id
1 'polypeptide(L)'
;RLLTGAILAHELIHGWLRLNGYRNLAPEVEEGVCQVLSHMWLDSEVLPKTRHIPSTSSASTSMPSTSSSSSHCSSSKKGRRSSVENKLGKFFMHQIEHDWSPAYGRGYRAAMSAVNKYGLRRTLDQIRYTGTFPE
;
A
#
# COMPACT_ATOMS: atom_id res chain seq x y z
N ARG A 1 -6.87 -16.77 -0.64
CA ARG A 1 -7.16 -15.34 -0.38
C ARG A 1 -5.96 -14.41 -0.58
N LEU A 2 -4.76 -14.74 -0.05
CA LEU A 2 -3.62 -13.80 -0.05
C LEU A 2 -3.15 -13.42 -1.45
N LEU A 3 -2.87 -14.40 -2.32
CA LEU A 3 -2.45 -14.12 -3.69
C LEU A 3 -3.46 -13.25 -4.45
N THR A 4 -4.73 -13.66 -4.43
CA THR A 4 -5.82 -12.91 -5.07
C THR A 4 -5.91 -11.48 -4.53
N GLY A 5 -5.82 -11.28 -3.21
CA GLY A 5 -5.90 -9.95 -2.63
C GLY A 5 -4.67 -9.08 -2.94
N ALA A 6 -3.48 -9.67 -3.06
CA ALA A 6 -2.27 -8.97 -3.49
C ALA A 6 -2.40 -8.51 -4.95
N ILE A 7 -2.90 -9.38 -5.84
CA ILE A 7 -3.18 -9.03 -7.24
C ILE A 7 -4.22 -7.92 -7.31
N LEU A 8 -5.33 -8.03 -6.56
CA LEU A 8 -6.35 -6.98 -6.55
C LEU A 8 -5.81 -5.66 -6.02
N ALA A 9 -4.97 -5.67 -4.98
CA ALA A 9 -4.31 -4.47 -4.49
C ALA A 9 -3.42 -3.84 -5.57
N HIS A 10 -2.66 -4.64 -6.32
CA HIS A 10 -1.85 -4.19 -7.45
C HIS A 10 -2.70 -3.51 -8.53
N GLU A 11 -3.75 -4.18 -9.03
CA GLU A 11 -4.61 -3.66 -10.10
C GLU A 11 -5.40 -2.40 -9.69
N LEU A 12 -5.84 -2.34 -8.43
CA LEU A 12 -6.53 -1.15 -7.91
C LEU A 12 -5.63 0.08 -7.92
N ILE A 13 -4.31 -0.09 -7.77
CA ILE A 13 -3.37 1.02 -7.78
C ILE A 13 -3.14 1.52 -9.20
N HIS A 14 -3.10 0.65 -10.22
CA HIS A 14 -3.17 1.11 -11.62
C HIS A 14 -4.39 1.99 -11.86
N GLY A 15 -5.57 1.52 -11.43
CA GLY A 15 -6.81 2.29 -11.54
C GLY A 15 -6.74 3.63 -10.80
N TRP A 16 -6.22 3.63 -9.58
CA TRP A 16 -6.07 4.84 -8.77
C TRP A 16 -5.10 5.85 -9.40
N LEU A 17 -3.94 5.40 -9.88
CA LEU A 17 -2.97 6.23 -10.58
C LEU A 17 -3.61 6.90 -11.80
N ARG A 18 -4.33 6.13 -12.62
CA ARG A 18 -5.00 6.64 -13.82
C ARG A 18 -6.06 7.70 -13.51
N LEU A 19 -6.87 7.46 -12.48
CA LEU A 19 -7.93 8.39 -12.05
C LEU A 19 -7.35 9.68 -11.44
N ASN A 20 -6.16 9.63 -10.84
CA ASN A 20 -5.51 10.79 -10.21
C ASN A 20 -4.55 11.55 -11.14
N GLY A 21 -4.56 11.23 -12.44
CA GLY A 21 -3.82 11.99 -13.45
C GLY A 21 -2.36 11.56 -13.62
N TYR A 22 -1.95 10.44 -13.04
CA TYR A 22 -0.67 9.81 -13.35
C TYR A 22 -0.83 9.14 -14.73
N ARG A 23 -0.21 9.73 -15.76
CA ARG A 23 -0.34 9.28 -17.15
C ARG A 23 1.03 9.11 -17.78
N ASN A 24 1.16 8.12 -18.65
CA ASN A 24 2.37 7.87 -19.45
C ASN A 24 3.62 7.67 -18.59
N LEU A 25 3.46 7.04 -17.40
CA LEU A 25 4.60 6.65 -16.58
C LEU A 25 5.41 5.58 -17.30
N ALA A 26 6.71 5.56 -17.06
CA ALA A 26 7.53 4.43 -17.48
C ALA A 26 7.02 3.16 -16.76
N PRO A 27 7.01 1.98 -17.42
CA PRO A 27 6.54 0.74 -16.80
C PRO A 27 7.22 0.44 -15.47
N GLU A 28 8.53 0.70 -15.37
CA GLU A 28 9.28 0.49 -14.11
C GLU A 28 8.77 1.37 -12.95
N VAL A 29 8.24 2.55 -13.24
CA VAL A 29 7.69 3.46 -12.22
C VAL A 29 6.28 3.02 -11.83
N GLU A 30 5.42 2.78 -12.81
CA GLU A 30 4.04 2.37 -12.57
C GLU A 30 3.97 1.01 -11.86
N GLU A 31 4.61 -0.02 -12.42
CA GLU A 31 4.65 -1.37 -11.86
C GLU A 31 5.34 -1.39 -10.50
N GLY A 32 6.39 -0.57 -10.32
CA GLY A 32 7.10 -0.46 -9.06
C GLY A 32 6.20 0.02 -7.92
N VAL A 33 5.40 1.08 -8.15
CA VAL A 33 4.43 1.56 -7.16
C VAL A 33 3.35 0.52 -6.91
N CYS A 34 2.78 -0.09 -7.96
CA CYS A 34 1.77 -1.13 -7.82
C CYS A 34 2.28 -2.33 -6.99
N GLN A 35 3.53 -2.75 -7.19
CA GLN A 35 4.17 -3.80 -6.39
C GLN A 35 4.40 -3.39 -4.94
N VAL A 36 4.81 -2.15 -4.66
CA VAL A 36 4.97 -1.66 -3.28
C VAL A 36 3.65 -1.72 -2.52
N LEU A 37 2.55 -1.29 -3.13
CA LEU A 37 1.24 -1.29 -2.46
C LEU A 37 0.69 -2.71 -2.28
N SER A 38 0.93 -3.61 -3.25
CA SER A 38 0.65 -5.04 -3.11
C SER A 38 1.43 -5.66 -1.94
N HIS A 39 2.72 -5.34 -1.82
CA HIS A 39 3.58 -5.79 -0.73
C HIS A 39 3.13 -5.24 0.63
N MET A 40 2.80 -3.95 0.73
CA MET A 40 2.27 -3.34 1.96
C MET A 40 0.92 -3.96 2.38
N TRP A 41 0.07 -4.32 1.41
CA TRP A 41 -1.16 -5.05 1.70
C TRP A 41 -0.84 -6.43 2.26
N LEU A 42 0.07 -7.18 1.64
CA LEU A 42 0.55 -8.48 2.16
C LEU A 42 1.15 -8.37 3.57
N ASP A 43 1.94 -7.32 3.84
CA ASP A 43 2.52 -7.06 5.17
C ASP A 43 1.43 -6.89 6.23
N SER A 44 0.38 -6.13 5.93
CA SER A 44 -0.82 -6.01 6.77
C SER A 44 -1.59 -7.34 6.90
N GLU A 45 -1.45 -8.21 5.89
CA GLU A 45 -2.02 -9.55 5.85
C GLU A 45 -1.21 -10.62 6.59
N VAL A 46 0.02 -10.35 6.99
CA VAL A 46 0.89 -11.32 7.64
C VAL A 46 1.28 -10.90 9.05
N LEU A 47 1.43 -9.60 9.32
CA LEU A 47 1.84 -9.12 10.63
C LEU A 47 0.64 -8.97 11.61
N PRO A 48 0.77 -9.46 12.85
CA PRO A 48 -0.16 -9.14 13.93
C PRO A 48 -0.18 -7.63 14.19
N LYS A 49 -1.38 -7.05 14.28
CA LYS A 49 -1.62 -5.62 14.48
C LYS A 49 -1.13 -5.18 15.87
N THR A 50 0.15 -4.85 15.99
CA THR A 50 0.77 -4.24 17.19
C THR A 50 1.44 -2.90 16.90
N ARG A 51 1.24 -2.32 15.71
CA ARG A 51 1.71 -0.96 15.41
C ARG A 51 0.59 0.05 15.66
N HIS A 52 0.58 0.63 16.86
CA HIS A 52 -0.17 1.84 17.20
C HIS A 52 0.44 2.98 16.37
N ILE A 53 -0.20 3.38 15.26
CA ILE A 53 0.21 4.56 14.51
C ILE A 53 -0.37 5.77 15.25
N PRO A 54 0.44 6.72 15.77
CA PRO A 54 -0.10 7.94 16.34
C PRO A 54 -0.65 8.80 15.21
N SER A 55 -1.98 8.89 15.12
CA SER A 55 -2.66 9.84 14.26
C SER A 55 -2.35 11.25 14.74
N THR A 56 -1.64 12.02 13.92
CA THR A 56 -1.47 13.47 14.11
C THR A 56 -2.80 14.18 13.87
N SER A 57 -3.44 14.63 14.94
CA SER A 57 -4.67 15.44 14.88
C SER A 57 -4.33 16.92 14.99
N SER A 58 -4.50 17.66 13.89
CA SER A 58 -4.54 19.13 13.87
C SER A 58 -5.99 19.60 13.96
N ALA A 59 -6.23 20.60 14.80
CA ALA A 59 -7.53 21.08 15.26
C ALA A 59 -8.40 21.78 14.19
N SER A 60 -9.74 21.72 14.35
CA SER A 60 -10.59 22.93 14.59
C SER A 60 -12.11 22.64 14.64
N THR A 61 -12.72 23.26 15.67
CA THR A 61 -14.07 23.87 15.77
C THR A 61 -15.37 23.04 15.79
N SER A 62 -16.22 23.44 16.74
CA SER A 62 -17.47 22.87 17.25
C SER A 62 -18.75 23.43 16.59
N MET A 63 -19.78 22.59 16.39
CA MET A 63 -21.23 22.92 16.52
C MET A 63 -22.06 21.60 16.63
N PRO A 64 -23.26 21.61 17.25
CA PRO A 64 -23.89 20.41 17.83
C PRO A 64 -24.87 19.66 16.91
N SER A 65 -25.19 18.47 17.39
CA SER A 65 -25.71 17.27 16.75
C SER A 65 -27.24 17.14 16.65
N THR A 66 -27.72 16.63 15.52
CA THR A 66 -29.02 15.97 15.36
C THR A 66 -28.82 14.46 15.14
N SER A 67 -29.38 13.68 16.08
CA SER A 67 -29.91 12.31 15.99
C SER A 67 -29.19 11.20 15.18
N SER A 68 -28.82 10.18 15.94
CA SER A 68 -28.97 8.74 15.67
C SER A 68 -28.19 8.11 14.51
N SER A 69 -27.07 7.49 14.86
CA SER A 69 -26.93 6.03 14.72
C SER A 69 -25.68 5.60 15.48
N SER A 70 -25.85 4.77 16.52
CA SER A 70 -24.75 4.05 17.15
C SER A 70 -24.29 2.95 16.21
N SER A 71 -23.55 3.34 15.16
CA SER A 71 -22.69 2.41 14.44
C SER A 71 -21.53 2.07 15.36
N HIS A 72 -21.77 1.04 16.17
CA HIS A 72 -20.72 0.25 16.77
C HIS A 72 -19.70 -0.06 15.66
N CYS A 73 -18.53 0.58 15.74
CA CYS A 73 -17.39 0.18 14.94
C CYS A 73 -16.97 -1.20 15.45
N SER A 74 -17.58 -2.24 14.89
CA SER A 74 -17.07 -3.60 14.97
C SER A 74 -15.75 -3.59 14.23
N SER A 75 -14.69 -3.21 14.96
CA SER A 75 -13.33 -3.57 14.63
C SER A 75 -13.37 -5.08 14.42
N SER A 76 -13.46 -5.48 13.16
CA SER A 76 -13.45 -6.87 12.77
C SER A 76 -12.13 -7.39 13.31
N LYS A 77 -12.20 -8.13 14.43
CA LYS A 77 -11.10 -8.89 14.99
C LYS A 77 -10.74 -9.88 13.89
N LYS A 78 -9.87 -9.45 12.98
CA LYS A 78 -9.30 -10.30 11.96
C LYS A 78 -8.70 -11.46 12.72
N GLY A 79 -9.34 -12.61 12.60
CA GLY A 79 -9.05 -13.78 13.42
C GLY A 79 -7.56 -14.10 13.39
N ARG A 80 -7.06 -14.69 14.47
CA ARG A 80 -5.66 -15.09 14.59
C ARG A 80 -5.30 -15.96 13.38
N ARG A 81 -4.54 -15.39 12.43
CA ARG A 81 -4.20 -16.06 11.17
C ARG A 81 -3.38 -17.32 11.46
N SER A 82 -3.55 -18.34 10.63
CA SER A 82 -2.82 -19.60 10.80
C SER A 82 -1.34 -19.43 10.46
N SER A 83 -0.48 -20.25 11.06
CA SER A 83 0.96 -20.28 10.73
C SER A 83 1.21 -20.52 9.23
N VAL A 84 0.34 -21.31 8.59
CA VAL A 84 0.38 -21.60 7.15
C VAL A 84 0.09 -20.33 6.33
N GLU A 85 -0.95 -19.57 6.68
CA GLU A 85 -1.25 -18.31 6.00
C GLU A 85 -0.11 -17.30 6.14
N ASN A 86 0.52 -17.22 7.32
CA ASN A 86 1.66 -16.32 7.54
C ASN A 86 2.87 -16.73 6.69
N LYS A 87 3.19 -18.03 6.62
CA LYS A 87 4.26 -18.53 5.75
C LYS A 87 3.95 -18.27 4.27
N LEU A 88 2.71 -18.48 3.86
CA LEU A 88 2.27 -18.24 2.48
C LEU A 88 2.37 -16.75 2.09
N GLY A 89 1.99 -15.84 2.98
CA GLY A 89 2.13 -14.41 2.71
C GLY A 89 3.59 -13.98 2.65
N LYS A 90 4.47 -14.48 3.54
CA LYS A 90 5.93 -14.24 3.44
C LYS A 90 6.51 -14.75 2.12
N PHE A 91 6.05 -15.90 1.64
CA PHE A 91 6.46 -16.44 0.34
C PHE A 91 6.11 -15.49 -0.81
N PHE A 92 4.89 -14.94 -0.84
CA PHE A 92 4.51 -13.97 -1.87
C PHE A 92 5.27 -12.65 -1.77
N MET A 93 5.51 -12.14 -0.55
CA MET A 93 6.37 -10.96 -0.36
C MET A 93 7.78 -11.20 -0.89
N HIS A 94 8.36 -12.36 -0.59
CA HIS A 94 9.68 -12.75 -1.09
C HIS A 94 9.71 -12.82 -2.62
N GLN A 95 8.66 -13.31 -3.27
CA GLN A 95 8.59 -13.33 -4.73
C GLN A 95 8.61 -11.92 -5.33
N ILE A 96 7.88 -10.96 -4.73
CA ILE A 96 7.89 -9.56 -5.18
C ILE A 96 9.30 -8.96 -5.01
N GLU A 97 9.92 -9.18 -3.84
CA GLU A 97 11.24 -8.62 -3.51
C GLU A 97 12.36 -9.13 -4.43
N HIS A 98 12.29 -10.41 -4.80
CA HIS A 98 13.31 -11.12 -5.57
C HIS A 98 12.92 -11.32 -7.04
N ASP A 99 11.90 -10.59 -7.52
CA ASP A 99 11.57 -10.57 -8.93
C ASP A 99 12.74 -9.97 -9.74
N TRP A 100 13.14 -10.66 -10.80
CA TRP A 100 14.27 -10.29 -11.67
C TRP A 100 13.84 -9.43 -12.86
N SER A 101 12.54 -9.29 -13.09
CA SER A 101 12.03 -8.50 -14.19
C SER A 101 12.43 -7.02 -14.06
N PRO A 102 12.66 -6.34 -15.18
CA PRO A 102 12.88 -4.91 -15.23
C PRO A 102 11.79 -4.11 -14.52
N ALA A 103 10.53 -4.27 -14.96
CA ALA A 103 9.43 -3.43 -14.51
C ALA A 103 8.95 -3.81 -13.10
N TYR A 104 8.62 -5.08 -12.85
CA TYR A 104 8.10 -5.50 -11.56
C TYR A 104 9.20 -5.59 -10.50
N GLY A 105 10.34 -6.21 -10.84
CA GLY A 105 11.44 -6.41 -9.90
C GLY A 105 12.28 -5.17 -9.61
N ARG A 106 12.91 -4.60 -10.65
CA ARG A 106 13.74 -3.39 -10.44
C ARG A 106 12.89 -2.19 -10.06
N GLY A 107 11.72 -2.04 -10.68
CA GLY A 107 10.74 -1.01 -10.33
C GLY A 107 10.33 -1.09 -8.85
N TYR A 108 9.99 -2.28 -8.35
CA TYR A 108 9.69 -2.48 -6.92
C TYR A 108 10.85 -2.03 -6.02
N ARG A 109 12.09 -2.45 -6.31
CA ARG A 109 13.24 -2.10 -5.47
C ARG A 109 13.50 -0.58 -5.46
N ALA A 110 13.39 0.08 -6.61
CA ALA A 110 13.51 1.53 -6.71
C ALA A 110 12.37 2.24 -5.94
N ALA A 111 11.13 1.82 -6.16
CA ALA A 111 9.95 2.36 -5.49
C ALA A 111 10.03 2.17 -3.96
N MET A 112 10.36 0.97 -3.49
CA MET A 112 10.46 0.65 -2.07
C MET A 112 11.60 1.43 -1.41
N SER A 113 12.74 1.61 -2.09
CA SER A 113 13.83 2.48 -1.62
C SER A 113 13.35 3.92 -1.44
N ALA A 114 12.68 4.48 -2.45
CA ALA A 114 12.11 5.82 -2.40
C ALA A 114 11.06 5.96 -1.28
N VAL A 115 10.15 5.01 -1.14
CA VAL A 115 9.11 5.01 -0.09
C VAL A 115 9.73 4.91 1.31
N ASN A 116 10.76 4.09 1.50
CA ASN A 116 11.46 3.98 2.78
C ASN A 116 12.21 5.27 3.15
N LYS A 117 12.78 5.96 2.16
CA LYS A 117 13.55 7.20 2.36
C LYS A 117 12.67 8.44 2.53
N TYR A 118 11.61 8.56 1.73
CA TYR A 118 10.81 9.79 1.62
C TYR A 118 9.36 9.65 2.12
N GLY A 119 8.89 8.42 2.33
CA GLY A 119 7.50 8.11 2.62
C GLY A 119 6.63 8.07 1.37
N LEU A 120 5.58 7.25 1.41
CA LEU A 120 4.71 6.98 0.25
C LEU A 120 4.14 8.26 -0.39
N ARG A 121 3.65 9.21 0.43
CA ARG A 121 3.03 10.43 -0.09
C ARG A 121 4.03 11.26 -0.92
N ARG A 122 5.22 11.52 -0.38
CA ARG A 122 6.24 12.32 -1.09
C ARG A 122 6.71 11.63 -2.37
N THR A 123 6.87 10.31 -2.34
CA THR A 123 7.21 9.53 -3.53
C THR A 123 6.14 9.68 -4.61
N LEU A 124 4.86 9.55 -4.27
CA LEU A 124 3.76 9.74 -5.21
C LEU A 124 3.69 11.18 -5.74
N ASP A 125 3.84 12.18 -4.87
CA ASP A 125 3.86 13.59 -5.30
C ASP A 125 4.97 13.84 -6.32
N GLN A 126 6.19 13.35 -6.08
CA GLN A 126 7.31 13.47 -7.02
C GLN A 126 7.01 12.79 -8.36
N ILE A 127 6.49 11.56 -8.34
CA ILE A 127 6.12 10.83 -9.57
C ILE A 127 5.06 11.61 -10.34
N ARG A 128 4.11 12.27 -9.65
CA ARG A 128 3.10 13.09 -10.30
C ARG A 128 3.71 14.28 -11.04
N TYR A 129 4.72 14.92 -10.46
CA TYR A 129 5.36 16.10 -11.05
C TYR A 129 6.39 15.76 -12.13
N THR A 130 7.12 14.65 -11.98
CA THR A 130 8.30 14.35 -12.79
C THR A 130 8.23 13.05 -13.57
N GLY A 131 7.28 12.17 -13.24
CA GLY A 131 7.15 10.84 -13.85
C GLY A 131 8.19 9.83 -13.36
N THR A 132 9.07 10.19 -12.43
CA THR A 132 10.17 9.34 -11.93
C THR A 132 10.17 9.26 -10.40
N PHE A 133 10.90 8.27 -9.87
CA PHE A 133 11.13 8.17 -8.43
C PHE A 133 12.03 9.29 -7.92
N PRO A 134 11.84 9.76 -6.67
CA PRO A 134 12.78 10.67 -6.02
C PRO A 134 14.12 9.95 -5.73
N GLU A 135 15.23 10.59 -6.04
CA GLU A 135 16.60 10.16 -5.70
C GLU A 135 17.00 10.59 -4.30
#